data_AF-A0A2B8APN7-F1
#
_entry.id   AF-A0A2B8APN7-F1
#
_cell.length_a   1.000
_cell.length_b   1.000
_cell.length_c   1.000
_cell.angle_alpha   90.00
_cell.angle_beta   90.00
_cell.angle_gamma   90.00
#
_symmetry.space_group_name_H-M   'P 1'
#
loop_
_entity.id
_entity.type
_entity.pdbx_description
1 polymer ?
#
loop_
_entity_poly.entity_id
_entity_poly.type
_entity_poly.pdbx_seq_one_letter_code
_entity_poly.pdbx_strand_id
1 'polypeptide(L)'
;MSRISVRGFAVASATAVTTVGAVVGVASGSSQGSADPVEATAADATLLADISAGNHAQAQTASLTEQADAQSTAAEAEAKKSAEEAARKQAAKDAAAKKLAEEKKAAEAKAAKEREAELKAARSESRADASDFGVQSSYTVAEVQAMARQMVPGDQFQCFSNIVDHESSWNYRASNPSSGAYGLMQALPGSKMSSAGADWQTNPATQIKWGLGYMSDRYGGPCGAWEFWQANNWY
;
A
#
# COMPACT_ATOMS: atom_id res chain seq x y z
N MET A 1 22.95 -38.64 6.15
CA MET A 1 22.08 -38.58 4.95
C MET A 1 20.64 -38.47 5.42
N SER A 2 19.98 -37.33 5.21
CA SER A 2 18.52 -37.21 5.29
C SER A 2 18.11 -36.06 4.39
N ARG A 3 17.42 -36.40 3.30
CA ARG A 3 16.91 -35.46 2.30
C ARG A 3 15.49 -35.05 2.74
N ILE A 4 15.28 -33.77 3.00
CA ILE A 4 13.93 -33.23 3.24
C ILE A 4 13.40 -32.69 1.92
N SER A 5 12.29 -33.31 1.51
CA SER A 5 11.56 -33.15 0.26
C SER A 5 10.84 -31.81 0.22
N VAL A 6 11.12 -31.00 -0.82
CA VAL A 6 10.37 -29.77 -1.13
C VAL A 6 9.25 -30.14 -2.11
N ARG A 7 8.00 -30.12 -1.65
CA ARG A 7 6.82 -30.16 -2.52
C ARG A 7 6.33 -28.73 -2.73
N GLY A 8 6.58 -28.19 -3.92
CA GLY A 8 6.00 -26.93 -4.37
C GLY A 8 4.52 -27.12 -4.72
N PHE A 9 3.66 -26.30 -4.12
CA PHE A 9 2.26 -26.16 -4.52
C PHE A 9 2.19 -25.17 -5.70
N ALA A 10 1.74 -25.65 -6.86
CA ALA A 10 1.36 -24.80 -7.97
C ALA A 10 -0.10 -24.36 -7.78
N VAL A 11 -0.35 -23.06 -7.63
CA VAL A 11 -1.70 -22.48 -7.67
C VAL A 11 -1.91 -21.90 -9.06
N ALA A 12 -2.72 -22.60 -9.86
CA ALA A 12 -3.30 -22.04 -11.08
C ALA A 12 -4.47 -21.13 -10.68
N SER A 13 -4.48 -19.89 -11.16
CA SER A 13 -5.66 -19.02 -11.06
C SER A 13 -5.85 -18.31 -12.39
N ALA A 14 -6.86 -18.79 -13.11
CA ALA A 14 -7.42 -18.10 -14.28
C ALA A 14 -8.15 -16.85 -13.79
N THR A 15 -7.86 -15.69 -14.37
CA THR A 15 -8.68 -14.49 -14.16
C THR A 15 -9.03 -13.92 -15.53
N ALA A 16 -10.34 -13.86 -15.80
CA ALA A 16 -10.91 -13.31 -17.02
C ALA A 16 -10.62 -11.81 -17.10
N VAL A 17 -10.15 -11.35 -18.26
CA VAL A 17 -9.92 -9.93 -18.55
C VAL A 17 -11.17 -9.37 -19.22
N THR A 18 -11.85 -8.47 -18.53
CA THR A 18 -12.89 -7.61 -19.09
C THR A 18 -12.24 -6.46 -19.86
N THR A 19 -12.35 -6.48 -21.18
CA THR A 19 -11.90 -5.39 -22.06
C THR A 19 -12.89 -4.24 -22.05
N VAL A 20 -12.45 -3.05 -21.61
CA VAL A 20 -13.16 -1.77 -21.84
C VAL A 20 -12.66 -1.21 -23.16
N GLY A 21 -13.54 -1.15 -24.16
CA GLY A 21 -13.26 -0.54 -25.46
C GLY A 21 -13.38 0.98 -25.40
N ALA A 22 -12.35 1.68 -25.85
CA ALA A 22 -12.42 3.08 -26.26
C ALA A 22 -12.15 3.15 -27.76
N VAL A 23 -13.18 3.52 -28.53
CA VAL A 23 -13.13 3.68 -29.98
C VAL A 23 -13.29 5.17 -30.26
N VAL A 24 -12.26 5.84 -30.79
CA VAL A 24 -12.43 7.11 -31.53
C VAL A 24 -11.29 7.23 -32.56
N GLY A 25 -11.66 7.39 -33.83
CA GLY A 25 -10.82 8.06 -34.81
C GLY A 25 -10.91 7.51 -36.23
N VAL A 26 -11.86 7.99 -37.04
CA VAL A 26 -11.61 8.17 -38.47
C VAL A 26 -12.31 9.44 -38.96
N ALA A 27 -11.53 10.32 -39.56
CA ALA A 27 -11.97 11.56 -40.18
C ALA A 27 -12.41 11.28 -41.62
N SER A 28 -13.61 11.71 -42.00
CA SER A 28 -14.16 11.58 -43.35
C SER A 28 -13.57 12.65 -44.27
N GLY A 29 -12.94 12.22 -45.38
CA GLY A 29 -12.55 13.08 -46.49
C GLY A 29 -13.71 13.29 -47.47
N SER A 30 -13.98 14.57 -47.71
CA SER A 30 -14.95 15.23 -48.59
C SER A 30 -15.20 14.66 -49.99
N SER A 31 -16.48 14.52 -50.36
CA SER A 31 -16.99 14.43 -51.74
C SER A 31 -17.61 15.76 -52.15
N GLN A 32 -17.11 16.43 -53.19
CA GLN A 32 -17.89 17.44 -53.92
C GLN A 32 -17.30 17.78 -55.31
N GLY A 33 -18.13 17.71 -56.36
CA GLY A 33 -17.87 18.23 -57.69
C GLY A 33 -18.93 17.76 -58.70
N SER A 34 -19.76 18.68 -59.20
CA SER A 34 -21.09 18.47 -59.79
C SER A 34 -21.16 18.65 -61.32
N ALA A 35 -22.18 18.00 -61.92
CA ALA A 35 -23.08 18.43 -63.01
C ALA A 35 -22.72 18.31 -64.51
N ASP A 36 -23.66 17.67 -65.23
CA ASP A 36 -23.92 17.36 -66.67
C ASP A 36 -24.05 18.61 -67.62
N PRO A 37 -24.41 18.53 -68.95
CA PRO A 37 -24.89 17.41 -69.80
C PRO A 37 -24.40 17.35 -71.29
N VAL A 38 -24.73 16.31 -72.07
CA VAL A 38 -25.42 16.39 -73.40
C VAL A 38 -25.73 15.01 -74.00
N GLU A 39 -26.89 14.97 -74.66
CA GLU A 39 -27.59 13.85 -75.28
C GLU A 39 -27.00 13.41 -76.64
N ALA A 40 -27.21 12.13 -76.96
CA ALA A 40 -26.68 11.41 -78.12
C ALA A 40 -27.35 11.78 -79.45
N THR A 41 -26.59 11.85 -80.55
CA THR A 41 -27.00 11.35 -81.88
C THR A 41 -25.80 11.10 -82.79
N ALA A 42 -25.96 10.10 -83.69
CA ALA A 42 -25.14 9.74 -84.85
C ALA A 42 -23.93 8.79 -84.64
N ALA A 43 -24.28 7.50 -84.63
CA ALA A 43 -23.82 6.46 -85.56
C ALA A 43 -22.31 6.27 -85.83
N ASP A 44 -21.86 5.08 -85.43
CA ASP A 44 -20.93 4.20 -86.12
C ASP A 44 -19.45 4.63 -86.20
N ALA A 45 -18.60 3.83 -85.54
CA ALA A 45 -17.12 3.83 -85.57
C ALA A 45 -16.34 4.48 -84.41
N THR A 46 -16.64 4.16 -83.13
CA THR A 46 -15.60 4.28 -82.07
C THR A 46 -15.78 3.35 -80.87
N LEU A 47 -16.39 2.16 -81.02
CA LEU A 47 -16.69 1.28 -79.87
C LEU A 47 -15.63 0.21 -79.59
N LEU A 48 -14.42 0.29 -80.17
CA LEU A 48 -13.31 -0.61 -79.80
C LEU A 48 -12.18 0.07 -79.01
N ALA A 49 -11.97 1.38 -79.16
CA ALA A 49 -10.94 2.09 -78.39
C ALA A 49 -11.38 2.39 -76.94
N ASP A 50 -12.67 2.70 -76.74
CA ASP A 50 -13.23 2.99 -75.40
C ASP A 50 -13.36 1.74 -74.52
N ILE A 51 -13.58 0.55 -75.11
CA ILE A 51 -13.59 -0.72 -74.36
C ILE A 51 -12.20 -1.04 -73.81
N SER A 52 -11.13 -0.72 -74.56
CA SER A 52 -9.76 -0.92 -74.09
C SER A 52 -9.42 0.05 -72.96
N ALA A 53 -9.80 1.32 -73.06
CA ALA A 53 -9.61 2.31 -72.00
C ALA A 53 -10.41 1.96 -70.72
N GLY A 54 -11.66 1.52 -70.86
CA GLY A 54 -12.50 1.05 -69.75
C GLY A 54 -11.94 -0.20 -69.05
N ASN A 55 -11.45 -1.19 -69.82
CA ASN A 55 -10.80 -2.38 -69.27
C ASN A 55 -9.49 -2.03 -68.54
N HIS A 56 -8.72 -1.06 -69.04
CA HIS A 56 -7.51 -0.57 -68.36
C HIS A 56 -7.85 0.17 -67.06
N ALA A 57 -8.90 0.97 -67.04
CA ALA A 57 -9.37 1.65 -65.81
C ALA A 57 -9.88 0.65 -64.77
N GLN A 58 -10.63 -0.39 -65.18
CA GLN A 58 -11.08 -1.46 -64.29
C GLN A 58 -9.93 -2.30 -63.73
N ALA A 59 -8.88 -2.57 -64.53
CA ALA A 59 -7.70 -3.27 -64.05
C ALA A 59 -6.89 -2.45 -63.04
N GLN A 60 -6.80 -1.13 -63.22
CA GLN A 60 -6.13 -0.23 -62.28
C GLN A 60 -6.89 -0.09 -60.96
N THR A 61 -8.22 0.06 -61.01
CA THR A 61 -9.04 0.13 -59.79
C THR A 61 -9.04 -1.19 -59.03
N ALA A 62 -9.07 -2.34 -59.72
CA ALA A 62 -8.91 -3.64 -59.07
C ALA A 62 -7.56 -3.78 -58.36
N SER A 63 -6.46 -3.36 -59.00
CA SER A 63 -5.11 -3.40 -58.41
C SER A 63 -4.96 -2.46 -57.20
N LEU A 64 -5.57 -1.27 -57.26
CA LEU A 64 -5.59 -0.32 -56.14
C LEU A 64 -6.39 -0.85 -54.95
N THR A 65 -7.54 -1.48 -55.19
CA THR A 65 -8.36 -2.12 -54.16
C THR A 65 -7.59 -3.28 -53.51
N GLU A 66 -6.94 -4.14 -54.29
CA GLU A 66 -6.16 -5.26 -53.75
C GLU A 66 -4.97 -4.79 -52.89
N GLN A 67 -4.30 -3.70 -53.29
CA GLN A 67 -3.25 -3.07 -52.48
C GLN A 67 -3.78 -2.47 -51.17
N ALA A 68 -4.95 -1.82 -51.21
CA ALA A 68 -5.58 -1.26 -50.03
C ALA A 68 -6.00 -2.35 -49.03
N ASP A 69 -6.56 -3.46 -49.53
CA ASP A 69 -6.95 -4.61 -48.70
C ASP A 69 -5.72 -5.30 -48.07
N ALA A 70 -4.63 -5.43 -48.84
CA ALA A 70 -3.37 -5.96 -48.33
C ALA A 70 -2.76 -5.06 -47.24
N GLN A 71 -2.79 -3.73 -47.43
CA GLN A 71 -2.32 -2.77 -46.43
C GLN A 71 -3.19 -2.78 -45.16
N SER A 72 -4.52 -2.86 -45.31
CA SER A 72 -5.44 -2.94 -44.16
C SER A 72 -5.19 -4.20 -43.34
N THR A 73 -5.06 -5.36 -44.01
CA THR A 73 -4.78 -6.63 -43.35
C THR A 73 -3.43 -6.63 -42.62
N ALA A 74 -2.40 -6.01 -43.23
CA ALA A 74 -1.09 -5.87 -42.61
C ALA A 74 -1.14 -4.97 -41.36
N ALA A 75 -1.84 -3.83 -41.45
CA ALA A 75 -2.01 -2.91 -40.32
C ALA A 75 -2.81 -3.54 -39.17
N GLU A 76 -3.86 -4.30 -39.48
CA GLU A 76 -4.65 -5.05 -38.48
C GLU A 76 -3.82 -6.14 -37.79
N ALA A 77 -2.98 -6.86 -38.54
CA ALA A 77 -2.08 -7.87 -38.00
C ALA A 77 -1.03 -7.25 -37.06
N GLU A 78 -0.49 -6.09 -37.40
CA GLU A 78 0.50 -5.36 -36.59
C GLU A 78 -0.13 -4.74 -35.34
N ALA A 79 -1.33 -4.18 -35.46
CA ALA A 79 -2.13 -3.70 -34.33
C ALA A 79 -2.47 -4.83 -33.35
N LYS A 80 -2.84 -6.02 -33.86
CA LYS A 80 -3.12 -7.18 -33.01
C LYS A 80 -1.87 -7.68 -32.29
N LYS A 81 -0.73 -7.75 -33.00
CA LYS A 81 0.56 -8.19 -32.42
C LYS A 81 1.05 -7.24 -31.33
N SER A 82 0.95 -5.93 -31.56
CA SER A 82 1.33 -4.92 -30.56
C SER A 82 0.41 -4.92 -29.34
N ALA A 83 -0.90 -5.13 -29.53
CA ALA A 83 -1.86 -5.28 -28.45
C ALA A 83 -1.59 -6.54 -27.59
N GLU A 84 -1.28 -7.68 -28.21
CA GLU A 84 -0.92 -8.92 -27.50
C GLU A 84 0.39 -8.77 -26.71
N GLU A 85 1.40 -8.10 -27.29
CA GLU A 85 2.66 -7.84 -26.60
C GLU A 85 2.48 -6.89 -25.41
N ALA A 86 1.66 -5.83 -25.57
CA ALA A 86 1.32 -4.92 -24.48
C ALA A 86 0.57 -5.64 -23.36
N ALA A 87 -0.42 -6.48 -23.69
CA ALA A 87 -1.14 -7.30 -22.72
C ALA A 87 -0.22 -8.27 -21.97
N ARG A 88 0.74 -8.90 -22.68
CA ARG A 88 1.72 -9.79 -22.05
C ARG A 88 2.66 -9.05 -21.10
N LYS A 89 3.15 -7.87 -21.48
CA LYS A 89 4.00 -7.02 -20.64
C LYS A 89 3.25 -6.56 -19.39
N GLN A 90 1.97 -6.18 -19.54
CA GLN A 90 1.16 -5.76 -18.41
C GLN A 90 0.88 -6.92 -17.44
N ALA A 91 0.51 -8.10 -17.97
CA ALA A 91 0.31 -9.29 -17.15
C ALA A 91 1.57 -9.68 -16.36
N ALA A 92 2.76 -9.54 -16.97
CA ALA A 92 4.03 -9.80 -16.29
C ALA A 92 4.31 -8.80 -15.15
N LYS A 93 4.02 -7.50 -15.36
CA LYS A 93 4.15 -6.46 -14.32
C LYS A 93 3.18 -6.71 -13.17
N ASP A 94 1.94 -7.02 -13.47
CA ASP A 94 0.90 -7.27 -12.46
C ASP A 94 1.22 -8.53 -11.63
N ALA A 95 1.75 -9.58 -12.26
CA ALA A 95 2.23 -10.77 -11.56
C ALA A 95 3.42 -10.46 -10.64
N ALA A 96 4.39 -9.67 -11.11
CA ALA A 96 5.53 -9.25 -10.30
C ALA A 96 5.11 -8.36 -9.11
N ALA A 97 4.18 -7.42 -9.33
CA ALA A 97 3.65 -6.55 -8.29
C ALA A 97 2.89 -7.34 -7.21
N LYS A 98 2.07 -8.32 -7.61
CA LYS A 98 1.37 -9.20 -6.66
C LYS A 98 2.35 -10.03 -5.82
N LYS A 99 3.38 -10.61 -6.45
CA LYS A 99 4.42 -11.38 -5.74
C LYS A 99 5.18 -10.50 -4.74
N LEU A 100 5.58 -9.30 -5.13
CA LEU A 100 6.22 -8.33 -4.23
C LEU A 100 5.30 -7.91 -3.07
N ALA A 101 4.02 -7.71 -3.33
CA ALA A 101 3.05 -7.35 -2.28
C ALA A 101 2.82 -8.49 -1.27
N GLU A 102 2.76 -9.75 -1.74
CA GLU A 102 2.67 -10.92 -0.86
C GLU A 102 3.96 -11.13 -0.06
N GLU A 103 5.14 -11.00 -0.69
CA GLU A 103 6.44 -11.09 -0.01
C GLU A 103 6.59 -10.00 1.05
N LYS A 104 6.18 -8.77 0.75
CA LYS A 104 6.18 -7.66 1.72
C LYS A 104 5.24 -7.95 2.88
N LYS A 105 4.00 -8.40 2.63
CA LYS A 105 3.07 -8.79 3.70
C LYS A 105 3.60 -9.93 4.55
N ALA A 106 4.24 -10.92 3.94
CA ALA A 106 4.84 -12.04 4.67
C ALA A 106 6.03 -11.59 5.54
N ALA A 107 6.88 -10.69 5.02
CA ALA A 107 7.99 -10.09 5.77
C ALA A 107 7.50 -9.23 6.94
N GLU A 108 6.48 -8.40 6.73
CA GLU A 108 5.86 -7.58 7.78
C GLU A 108 5.21 -8.46 8.86
N ALA A 109 4.51 -9.53 8.48
CA ALA A 109 3.92 -10.48 9.42
C ALA A 109 4.99 -11.24 10.23
N LYS A 110 6.11 -11.60 9.61
CA LYS A 110 7.24 -12.25 10.30
C LYS A 110 7.90 -11.27 11.28
N ALA A 111 8.20 -10.05 10.85
CA ALA A 111 8.76 -9.02 11.72
C ALA A 111 7.82 -8.65 12.87
N ALA A 112 6.50 -8.64 12.64
CA ALA A 112 5.52 -8.43 13.71
C ALA A 112 5.55 -9.56 14.75
N LYS A 113 5.66 -10.83 14.32
CA LYS A 113 5.79 -11.97 15.24
C LYS A 113 7.11 -11.99 16.00
N GLU A 114 8.22 -11.65 15.35
CA GLU A 114 9.53 -11.54 15.99
C GLU A 114 9.53 -10.42 17.04
N ARG A 115 8.97 -9.25 16.71
CA ARG A 115 8.76 -8.17 17.69
C ARG A 115 7.83 -8.60 18.82
N GLU A 116 6.72 -9.29 18.55
CA GLU A 116 5.83 -9.79 19.61
C GLU A 116 6.54 -10.76 20.56
N ALA A 117 7.43 -11.62 20.04
CA ALA A 117 8.25 -12.52 20.85
C ALA A 117 9.29 -11.76 21.69
N GLU A 118 9.95 -10.77 21.11
CA GLU A 118 10.92 -9.91 21.80
C GLU A 118 10.24 -9.04 22.87
N LEU A 119 9.06 -8.49 22.59
CA LEU A 119 8.25 -7.75 23.56
C LEU A 119 7.77 -8.65 24.71
N LYS A 120 7.41 -9.91 24.43
CA LYS A 120 7.08 -10.88 25.48
C LYS A 120 8.31 -11.25 26.32
N ALA A 121 9.48 -11.33 25.71
CA ALA A 121 10.74 -11.56 26.41
C ALA A 121 11.11 -10.35 27.29
N ALA A 122 11.07 -9.14 26.75
CA ALA A 122 11.29 -7.89 27.49
C ALA A 122 10.28 -7.73 28.64
N ARG A 123 8.99 -8.03 28.41
CA ARG A 123 7.96 -8.03 29.46
C ARG A 123 8.20 -9.09 30.54
N SER A 124 8.94 -10.15 30.23
CA SER A 124 9.33 -11.18 31.18
C SER A 124 10.62 -10.83 31.93
N GLU A 125 11.51 -10.03 31.35
CA GLU A 125 12.72 -9.50 32.00
C GLU A 125 12.42 -8.29 32.89
N SER A 126 11.44 -7.44 32.54
CA SER A 126 10.94 -6.35 33.40
C SER A 126 10.07 -6.82 34.57
N ARG A 127 10.17 -8.09 34.99
CA ARG A 127 9.47 -8.67 36.16
C ARG A 127 10.06 -8.21 37.51
N ALA A 128 10.43 -6.94 37.64
CA ALA A 128 10.16 -6.27 38.90
C ALA A 128 8.64 -6.10 38.94
N ASP A 129 7.94 -7.05 39.57
CA ASP A 129 6.49 -7.00 39.64
C ASP A 129 6.07 -5.67 40.26
N ALA A 130 5.12 -4.97 39.64
CA ALA A 130 4.55 -3.77 40.22
C ALA A 130 3.99 -4.03 41.64
N SER A 131 3.70 -5.30 41.97
CA SER A 131 3.31 -5.75 43.31
C SER A 131 4.42 -5.72 44.37
N ASP A 132 5.69 -5.58 43.99
CA ASP A 132 6.82 -5.46 44.93
C ASP A 132 6.93 -4.02 45.50
N PHE A 133 6.31 -3.05 44.82
CA PHE A 133 6.13 -1.71 45.35
C PHE A 133 4.90 -1.68 46.25
N GLY A 134 5.12 -1.52 47.56
CA GLY A 134 4.04 -1.41 48.52
C GLY A 134 3.09 -0.26 48.19
N VAL A 135 1.77 -0.53 48.17
CA VAL A 135 0.77 0.49 47.88
C VAL A 135 0.73 1.52 49.01
N GLN A 136 1.13 2.75 48.70
CA GLN A 136 1.10 3.89 49.62
C GLN A 136 -0.11 4.81 49.33
N SER A 137 -0.48 5.64 50.31
CA SER A 137 -1.52 6.67 50.14
C SER A 137 -1.10 7.80 49.20
N SER A 138 0.21 8.05 49.09
CA SER A 138 0.81 9.02 48.18
C SER A 138 2.26 8.68 47.88
N TYR A 139 2.75 9.16 46.75
CA TYR A 139 4.16 9.04 46.35
C TYR A 139 4.72 10.41 45.98
N THR A 140 5.94 10.67 46.41
CA THR A 140 6.75 11.80 45.95
C THR A 140 7.29 11.54 44.54
N VAL A 141 7.64 12.60 43.81
CA VAL A 141 8.29 12.48 42.49
C VAL A 141 9.55 11.61 42.56
N ALA A 142 10.34 11.76 43.63
CA ALA A 142 11.55 10.97 43.83
C ALA A 142 11.26 9.46 43.99
N GLU A 143 10.21 9.10 44.74
CA GLU A 143 9.76 7.70 44.85
C GLU A 143 9.27 7.17 43.50
N VAL A 144 8.50 7.95 42.73
CA VAL A 144 8.04 7.54 41.40
C VAL A 144 9.21 7.32 40.44
N GLN A 145 10.20 8.22 40.44
CA GLN A 145 11.42 8.07 39.65
C GLN A 145 12.23 6.86 40.09
N ALA A 146 12.33 6.58 41.38
CA ALA A 146 13.02 5.40 41.91
C ALA A 146 12.32 4.11 41.46
N MET A 147 10.98 4.06 41.48
CA MET A 147 10.21 2.94 40.92
C MET A 147 10.49 2.77 39.43
N ALA A 148 10.46 3.85 38.65
CA ALA A 148 10.74 3.80 37.23
C ALA A 148 12.16 3.28 36.93
N ARG A 149 13.18 3.67 37.73
CA ARG A 149 14.55 3.15 37.58
C ARG A 149 14.67 1.63 37.78
N GLN A 150 13.78 1.05 38.57
CA GLN A 150 13.76 -0.40 38.82
C GLN A 150 12.95 -1.17 37.76
N MET A 151 11.95 -0.53 37.15
CA MET A 151 11.03 -1.17 36.21
C MET A 151 11.45 -1.01 34.75
N VAL A 152 12.10 0.11 34.41
CA VAL A 152 12.50 0.45 33.04
C VAL A 152 13.90 -0.11 32.78
N PRO A 153 14.16 -0.77 31.64
CA PRO A 153 15.51 -1.16 31.26
C PRO A 153 16.48 0.02 31.34
N GLY A 154 17.68 -0.21 31.90
CA GLY A 154 18.59 0.88 32.27
C GLY A 154 19.03 1.75 31.10
N ASP A 155 19.22 1.15 29.93
CA ASP A 155 19.53 1.80 28.66
C ASP A 155 18.34 2.62 28.09
N GLN A 156 17.11 2.24 28.44
CA GLN A 156 15.88 2.91 28.00
C GLN A 156 15.40 4.00 28.99
N PHE A 157 15.94 4.04 30.22
CA PHE A 157 15.44 4.89 31.30
C PHE A 157 15.49 6.38 30.96
N GLN A 158 16.55 6.88 30.32
CA GLN A 158 16.65 8.31 30.00
C GLN A 158 15.57 8.74 29.00
N CYS A 159 15.33 7.94 27.96
CA CYS A 159 14.28 8.20 26.98
C CYS A 159 12.88 8.18 27.63
N PHE A 160 12.63 7.18 28.48
CA PHE A 160 11.40 7.10 29.27
C PHE A 160 11.21 8.33 30.16
N SER A 161 12.27 8.72 30.87
CA SER A 161 12.27 9.87 31.78
C SER A 161 11.91 11.16 31.08
N ASN A 162 12.45 11.40 29.88
CA ASN A 162 12.14 12.60 29.11
C ASN A 162 10.65 12.67 28.74
N ILE A 163 10.06 11.56 28.30
CA ILE A 163 8.63 11.52 28.00
C ILE A 163 7.81 11.81 29.25
N VAL A 164 8.05 11.11 30.36
CA VAL A 164 7.28 11.30 31.60
C VAL A 164 7.37 12.73 32.14
N ASP A 165 8.55 13.35 32.00
CA ASP A 165 8.76 14.74 32.40
C ASP A 165 7.92 15.71 31.55
N HIS A 166 7.89 15.52 30.23
CA HIS A 166 7.07 16.31 29.32
C HIS A 166 5.55 16.09 29.49
N GLU A 167 5.14 14.85 29.74
CA GLU A 167 3.71 14.49 29.84
C GLU A 167 3.09 14.91 31.16
N SER A 168 3.82 14.75 32.27
CA SER A 168 3.23 14.87 33.61
C SER A 168 4.11 15.57 34.63
N SER A 169 5.34 15.92 34.27
CA SER A 169 6.38 16.34 35.23
C SER A 169 6.47 15.36 36.42
N TRP A 170 6.39 14.07 36.11
CA TRP A 170 6.39 12.96 37.07
C TRP A 170 5.22 12.91 38.06
N ASN A 171 4.14 13.67 37.82
CA ASN A 171 2.95 13.60 38.64
C ASN A 171 2.02 12.47 38.18
N TYR A 172 2.01 11.37 38.92
CA TYR A 172 1.14 10.21 38.66
C TYR A 172 -0.36 10.50 38.80
N ARG A 173 -0.74 11.67 39.34
CA ARG A 173 -2.12 12.14 39.44
C ARG A 173 -2.40 13.30 38.47
N ALA A 174 -1.48 13.61 37.56
CA ALA A 174 -1.67 14.64 36.55
C ALA A 174 -2.94 14.35 35.76
N SER A 175 -3.83 15.34 35.67
CA SER A 175 -5.07 15.24 34.93
C SER A 175 -5.22 16.50 34.09
N ASN A 176 -5.41 16.34 32.78
CA ASN A 176 -5.73 17.46 31.91
C ASN A 176 -7.25 17.64 31.84
N PRO A 177 -7.84 18.74 32.36
CA PRO A 177 -9.28 18.93 32.39
C PRO A 177 -9.93 19.06 31.01
N SER A 178 -9.19 19.57 30.03
CA SER A 178 -9.71 19.80 28.68
C SER A 178 -9.77 18.51 27.85
N SER A 179 -8.77 17.64 27.98
CA SER A 179 -8.72 16.38 27.22
C SER A 179 -9.20 15.16 28.00
N GLY A 180 -9.12 15.17 29.34
CA GLY A 180 -9.36 14.01 30.18
C GLY A 180 -8.18 13.02 30.26
N ALA A 181 -7.00 13.41 29.73
CA ALA A 181 -5.78 12.63 29.86
C ALA A 181 -5.33 12.50 31.33
N TYR A 182 -4.79 11.35 31.71
CA TYR A 182 -4.49 11.03 33.11
C TYR A 182 -3.16 10.29 33.31
N GLY A 183 -2.48 10.62 34.41
CA GLY A 183 -1.33 9.90 34.95
C GLY A 183 0.00 10.25 34.28
N LEU A 184 1.02 9.44 34.57
CA LEU A 184 2.40 9.65 34.13
C LEU A 184 2.57 9.74 32.61
N MET A 185 1.74 8.98 31.89
CA MET A 185 1.78 8.87 30.42
C MET A 185 0.65 9.64 29.74
N GLN A 186 -0.10 10.46 30.49
CA GLN A 186 -1.27 11.21 29.98
C GLN A 186 -2.21 10.34 29.13
N ALA A 187 -2.56 9.15 29.62
CA ALA A 187 -3.35 8.19 28.86
C ALA A 187 -4.78 8.70 28.59
N LEU A 188 -5.25 8.57 27.35
CA LEU A 188 -6.58 8.99 26.92
C LEU A 188 -7.41 7.84 26.31
N PRO A 189 -8.52 7.40 26.94
CA PRO A 189 -8.87 7.67 28.35
C PRO A 189 -7.93 6.95 29.33
N GLY A 190 -7.80 7.49 30.54
CA GLY A 190 -6.95 6.92 31.60
C GLY A 190 -7.29 5.48 31.96
N SER A 191 -8.56 5.08 31.79
CA SER A 191 -9.05 3.72 32.05
C SER A 191 -8.35 2.62 31.23
N LYS A 192 -7.63 2.96 30.14
CA LYS A 192 -6.78 2.01 29.40
C LYS A 192 -5.71 1.37 30.30
N MET A 193 -5.27 2.07 31.33
CA MET A 193 -4.28 1.57 32.29
C MET A 193 -4.80 0.41 33.17
N SER A 194 -6.12 0.18 33.22
CA SER A 194 -6.72 -0.97 33.91
C SER A 194 -6.22 -2.33 33.40
N SER A 195 -5.74 -2.38 32.15
CA SER A 195 -5.10 -3.57 31.57
C SER A 195 -3.78 -3.95 32.25
N ALA A 196 -3.12 -3.03 32.96
CA ALA A 196 -1.90 -3.28 33.71
C ALA A 196 -2.14 -3.59 35.19
N GLY A 197 -3.27 -3.14 35.74
CA GLY A 197 -3.69 -3.35 37.14
C GLY A 197 -4.94 -2.55 37.49
N ALA A 198 -5.78 -3.06 38.39
CA ALA A 198 -7.02 -2.40 38.80
C ALA A 198 -6.80 -1.10 39.59
N ASP A 199 -5.61 -0.93 40.18
CA ASP A 199 -5.17 0.20 41.00
C ASP A 199 -4.47 1.31 40.20
N TRP A 200 -4.57 1.28 38.87
CA TRP A 200 -3.91 2.20 37.94
C TRP A 200 -4.09 3.69 38.27
N GLN A 201 -5.22 4.04 38.87
CA GLN A 201 -5.52 5.43 39.18
C GLN A 201 -4.66 5.97 40.33
N THR A 202 -4.17 5.13 41.22
CA THR A 202 -3.43 5.58 42.41
C THR A 202 -2.05 4.97 42.54
N ASN A 203 -1.72 3.96 41.75
CA ASN A 203 -0.43 3.28 41.79
C ASN A 203 0.48 3.68 40.60
N PRO A 204 1.57 4.43 40.85
CA PRO A 204 2.51 4.81 39.79
C PRO A 204 3.19 3.61 39.14
N ALA A 205 3.46 2.53 39.88
CA ALA A 205 4.05 1.32 39.31
C ALA A 205 3.13 0.71 38.24
N THR A 206 1.81 0.69 38.49
CA THR A 206 0.83 0.26 37.49
C THR A 206 0.83 1.17 36.25
N GLN A 207 0.96 2.48 36.43
CA GLN A 207 1.06 3.43 35.32
C GLN A 207 2.37 3.27 34.52
N ILE A 208 3.50 3.04 35.20
CA ILE A 208 4.81 2.77 34.57
C ILE A 208 4.74 1.47 33.76
N LYS A 209 4.17 0.40 34.35
CA LYS A 209 3.97 -0.89 33.68
C LYS A 209 3.12 -0.75 32.42
N TRP A 210 2.02 0.01 32.50
CA TRP A 210 1.19 0.29 31.33
C TRP A 210 1.96 1.10 30.27
N GLY A 211 2.65 2.16 30.68
CA GLY A 211 3.44 3.01 29.80
C GLY A 211 4.52 2.25 29.05
N LEU A 212 5.27 1.39 29.73
CA LEU A 212 6.27 0.52 29.13
C LEU A 212 5.66 -0.40 28.06
N GLY A 213 4.49 -0.98 28.34
CA GLY A 213 3.75 -1.79 27.35
C GLY A 213 3.33 -0.98 26.13
N TYR A 214 2.75 0.21 26.35
CA TYR A 214 2.33 1.10 25.26
C TYR A 214 3.51 1.57 24.39
N MET A 215 4.62 1.98 25.00
CA MET A 215 5.85 2.38 24.29
C MET A 215 6.40 1.24 23.45
N SER A 216 6.42 0.04 24.04
CA SER A 216 6.86 -1.19 23.40
C SER A 216 6.01 -1.53 22.18
N ASP A 217 4.69 -1.54 22.33
CA ASP A 217 3.76 -1.94 21.27
C ASP A 217 3.72 -0.90 20.12
N ARG A 218 3.78 0.39 20.43
CA ARG A 218 3.58 1.46 19.46
C ARG A 218 4.85 1.97 18.79
N TYR A 219 5.97 1.94 19.54
CA TYR A 219 7.23 2.58 19.15
C TYR A 219 8.44 1.64 19.23
N GLY A 220 8.27 0.39 19.67
CA GLY A 220 9.38 -0.55 19.87
C GLY A 220 10.17 -0.33 21.16
N GLY A 221 9.68 0.51 22.07
CA GLY A 221 10.26 0.77 23.40
C GLY A 221 10.40 2.26 23.71
N PRO A 222 10.87 2.62 24.92
CA PRO A 222 10.95 4.01 25.35
C PRO A 222 11.83 4.92 24.49
N CYS A 223 12.96 4.43 23.98
CA CYS A 223 13.79 5.25 23.08
C CYS A 223 13.17 5.47 21.70
N GLY A 224 12.50 4.46 21.13
CA GLY A 224 11.73 4.67 19.90
C GLY A 224 10.59 5.67 20.09
N ALA A 225 9.95 5.67 21.26
CA ALA A 225 8.94 6.66 21.61
C ALA A 225 9.55 8.08 21.73
N TRP A 226 10.73 8.21 22.32
CA TRP A 226 11.40 9.50 22.47
C TRP A 226 11.89 10.08 21.15
N GLU A 227 12.40 9.24 20.24
CA GLU A 227 12.71 9.64 18.87
C GLU A 227 11.47 10.16 18.14
N PHE A 228 10.35 9.44 18.27
CA PHE A 228 9.08 9.88 17.71
C PHE A 228 8.63 11.22 18.28
N TRP A 229 8.70 11.39 19.59
CA TRP A 229 8.34 12.64 20.26
C TRP A 229 9.21 13.81 19.79
N GLN A 230 10.53 13.65 19.68
CA GLN A 230 11.42 14.71 19.20
C GLN A 230 11.09 15.18 17.77
N ALA A 231 10.61 14.26 16.92
CA ALA A 231 10.23 14.58 15.54
C ALA A 231 8.84 15.23 15.43
N ASN A 232 7.91 14.89 16.32
CA ASN A 232 6.50 15.22 16.15
C ASN A 232 5.94 16.16 17.23
N ASN A 233 6.61 16.28 18.37
CA ASN A 233 6.18 16.99 19.58
C ASN A 233 4.87 16.44 20.17
N TRP A 234 4.59 15.15 19.97
CA TRP A 234 3.48 14.41 20.58
C TRP A 234 3.83 12.93 20.76
N TYR A 235 3.04 12.21 21.57
CA TYR A 235 3.26 10.82 21.97
C TYR A 235 1.95 10.03 22.18
#